data_AF-A0A1Q3EDR3-F1
#
_entry.id   AF-A0A1Q3EDR3-F1
#
_cell.length_a   1.000
_cell.length_b   1.000
_cell.length_c   1.000
_cell.angle_alpha   90.00
_cell.angle_beta   90.00
_cell.angle_gamma   90.00
#
_symmetry.space_group_name_H-M   'P 1'
#
loop_
_entity.id
_entity.type
_entity.pdbx_description
1 polymer ?
#
loop_
_entity_poly.entity_id
_entity_poly.type
_entity_poly.pdbx_seq_one_letter_code
_entity_poly.pdbx_strand_id
1 'polypeptide(L)'
;MYRFRTTIFFVLLFCAVTAFAVPTFEGQYSIGSLIPGLSSLQALREGHSRKSAPRHLNVRPPDAIGNLTITSGAAGTPLFYIHRSRLWRYVNETSIHAVNVVNGTEDAPGTNQIPLQMMLDEQPGGINGGVWKWQGTMLIYQLGSKNNSGVYYDCMLPKGGRGLLTFLQGVPTPRGCSLLTLHGFEHDV
;
A
#
# COMPACT_ATOMS: atom_id res chain seq x y z
N MET A 1 26.96 -64.95 -28.39
CA MET A 1 26.83 -63.67 -29.13
C MET A 1 25.39 -63.15 -29.05
N TYR A 2 24.83 -62.85 -27.86
CA TYR A 2 23.43 -62.35 -27.70
C TYR A 2 23.18 -61.73 -26.30
N ARG A 3 24.07 -60.86 -25.80
CA ARG A 3 23.87 -60.20 -24.48
C ARG A 3 24.05 -58.68 -24.44
N PHE A 4 24.33 -58.04 -25.57
CA PHE A 4 24.65 -56.60 -25.61
C PHE A 4 23.54 -55.70 -26.16
N ARG A 5 22.40 -56.26 -26.60
CA ARG A 5 21.32 -55.49 -27.26
C ARG A 5 20.15 -55.12 -26.34
N THR A 6 19.97 -55.78 -25.20
CA THR A 6 18.79 -55.59 -24.35
C THR A 6 18.91 -54.40 -23.39
N THR A 7 20.14 -53.98 -23.05
CA THR A 7 20.38 -52.90 -22.09
C THR A 7 20.15 -51.51 -22.69
N ILE A 8 20.39 -51.34 -24.00
CA ILE A 8 20.20 -50.06 -24.69
C ILE A 8 18.72 -49.68 -24.82
N PHE A 9 17.83 -50.68 -24.93
CA PHE A 9 16.39 -50.44 -25.07
C PHE A 9 15.75 -49.93 -23.77
N PHE A 10 16.24 -50.35 -22.60
CA PHE A 10 15.72 -49.90 -21.30
C PHE A 10 16.16 -48.46 -20.94
N VAL A 11 17.34 -48.02 -21.40
CA VAL A 11 17.82 -46.65 -21.15
C VAL A 11 17.05 -45.62 -22.00
N LEU A 12 16.70 -45.98 -23.25
CA LEU A 12 15.89 -45.09 -24.11
C LEU A 12 14.43 -44.95 -23.65
N LEU A 13 13.86 -45.97 -22.99
CA LEU A 13 12.49 -45.91 -22.47
C LEU A 13 12.38 -45.01 -21.22
N PHE A 14 13.46 -44.80 -20.47
CA PHE A 14 13.46 -43.95 -19.27
C PHE A 14 13.60 -42.45 -19.58
N CYS A 15 14.14 -42.08 -20.75
CA CYS A 15 14.25 -40.68 -21.17
C CYS A 15 12.95 -40.08 -21.76
N ALA A 16 11.95 -40.90 -22.08
CA ALA A 16 10.69 -40.42 -22.66
C ALA A 16 9.66 -39.93 -21.62
N VAL A 17 9.92 -40.11 -20.31
CA VAL A 17 8.98 -39.74 -19.23
C VAL A 17 9.32 -38.39 -18.60
N THR A 18 10.38 -37.70 -19.04
CA THR A 18 10.54 -36.26 -18.77
C THR A 18 9.66 -35.48 -19.75
N ALA A 19 8.36 -35.75 -19.72
CA ALA A 19 7.38 -34.80 -20.19
C ALA A 19 7.61 -33.55 -19.35
N PHE A 20 8.12 -32.50 -20.00
CA PHE A 20 8.15 -31.17 -19.45
C PHE A 20 6.70 -30.82 -19.10
N ALA A 21 6.34 -30.99 -17.83
CA ALA A 21 5.27 -30.22 -17.23
C ALA A 21 5.77 -28.78 -17.24
N VAL A 22 5.65 -28.12 -18.39
CA VAL A 22 5.69 -26.66 -18.44
C VAL A 22 4.49 -26.26 -17.61
N PRO A 23 4.66 -25.60 -16.46
CA PRO A 23 3.51 -25.05 -15.76
C PRO A 23 2.83 -24.10 -16.75
N THR A 24 1.69 -24.52 -17.29
CA THR A 24 0.79 -23.64 -18.02
C THR A 24 0.20 -22.76 -16.96
N PHE A 25 0.89 -21.64 -16.74
CA PHE A 25 0.49 -20.54 -15.92
C PHE A 25 -0.70 -19.83 -16.60
N GLU A 26 -1.82 -20.55 -16.76
CA GLU A 26 -3.13 -20.01 -17.13
C GLU A 26 -3.79 -19.45 -15.87
N GLY A 27 -3.16 -18.44 -15.30
CA GLY A 27 -3.75 -17.59 -14.28
C GLY A 27 -3.62 -16.17 -14.76
N GLN A 28 -4.67 -15.37 -14.63
CA GLN A 28 -4.55 -13.92 -14.75
C GLN A 28 -3.58 -13.45 -13.67
N TYR A 29 -2.29 -13.33 -14.00
CA TYR A 29 -1.33 -12.69 -13.10
C TYR A 29 -1.74 -11.23 -12.99
N SER A 30 -2.45 -10.91 -11.91
CA SER A 30 -2.36 -9.57 -11.38
C SER A 30 -0.87 -9.35 -11.11
N ILE A 31 -0.28 -8.36 -11.79
CA ILE A 31 1.14 -7.98 -11.66
C ILE A 31 1.53 -7.77 -10.18
N GLY A 32 0.56 -7.57 -9.28
CA GLY A 32 0.77 -7.56 -7.85
C GLY A 32 1.31 -8.83 -7.21
N SER A 33 1.31 -10.00 -7.87
CA SER A 33 2.00 -11.19 -7.34
C SER A 33 3.53 -11.11 -7.45
N LEU A 34 4.08 -10.19 -8.26
CA LEU A 34 5.52 -10.09 -8.50
C LEU A 34 6.25 -9.19 -7.49
N ILE A 35 5.53 -8.32 -6.79
CA ILE A 35 6.09 -7.44 -5.77
C ILE A 35 5.55 -7.90 -4.41
N PRO A 36 6.37 -8.60 -3.59
CA PRO A 36 5.95 -9.04 -2.27
C PRO A 36 5.45 -7.87 -1.43
N GLY A 37 4.27 -8.03 -0.85
CA GLY A 37 3.63 -6.98 -0.05
C GLY A 37 3.12 -5.81 -0.88
N LEU A 38 2.65 -6.05 -2.11
CA LEU A 38 1.84 -5.08 -2.83
C LEU A 38 0.37 -5.23 -2.44
N SER A 39 -0.29 -4.14 -2.05
CA SER A 39 -1.71 -4.14 -1.71
C SER A 39 -2.42 -2.83 -1.99
N SER A 40 -3.73 -2.92 -2.25
CA SER A 40 -4.60 -1.76 -2.09
C SER A 40 -4.66 -1.33 -0.62
N LEU A 41 -4.76 -0.01 -0.37
CA LEU A 41 -4.91 0.55 0.97
C LEU A 41 -6.36 0.96 1.20
N GLN A 42 -7.10 0.19 2.00
CA GLN A 42 -8.50 0.45 2.34
C GLN A 42 -8.61 1.33 3.60
N ALA A 43 -9.45 2.35 3.54
CA ALA A 43 -9.77 3.22 4.66
C ALA A 43 -11.00 2.71 5.42
N LEU A 44 -10.83 2.43 6.71
CA LEU A 44 -11.91 2.03 7.61
C LEU A 44 -12.25 3.18 8.56
N ARG A 45 -13.54 3.48 8.70
CA ARG A 45 -14.06 4.50 9.62
C ARG A 45 -14.90 3.84 10.70
N GLU A 46 -14.83 4.36 11.92
CA GLU A 46 -15.72 3.95 13.01
C GLU A 46 -17.19 4.19 12.63
N GLY A 47 -18.06 3.21 12.90
CA GLY A 47 -19.48 3.26 12.53
C GLY A 47 -19.79 3.07 11.04
N HIS A 48 -18.82 2.63 10.23
CA HIS A 48 -19.07 2.34 8.82
C HIS A 48 -20.00 1.12 8.66
N SER A 49 -21.15 1.34 8.03
CA SER A 49 -22.08 0.25 7.68
C SER A 49 -21.48 -0.63 6.58
N ARG A 50 -21.58 -1.95 6.71
CA ARG A 50 -21.15 -2.94 5.70
C ARG A 50 -21.76 -2.71 4.31
N LYS A 51 -22.82 -1.91 4.20
CA LYS A 51 -23.50 -1.59 2.94
C LYS A 51 -22.85 -0.44 2.16
N SER A 52 -21.91 0.29 2.75
CA SER A 52 -21.25 1.41 2.06
C SER A 52 -20.08 0.90 1.21
N ALA A 53 -19.87 1.54 0.07
CA ALA A 53 -18.79 1.17 -0.83
C ALA A 53 -17.42 1.32 -0.13
N PRO A 54 -16.49 0.38 -0.36
CA PRO A 54 -15.15 0.46 0.21
C PRO A 54 -14.47 1.74 -0.28
N ARG A 55 -13.71 2.35 0.62
CA ARG A 55 -12.95 3.56 0.35
C ARG A 55 -11.48 3.23 0.39
N HIS A 56 -10.71 3.82 -0.52
CA HIS A 56 -9.29 3.53 -0.64
C HIS A 56 -8.46 4.80 -0.60
N LEU A 57 -7.21 4.64 -0.18
CA LEU A 57 -6.20 5.68 -0.33
C LEU A 57 -5.95 5.91 -1.82
N ASN A 58 -6.02 7.16 -2.22
CA ASN A 58 -5.97 7.55 -3.62
C ASN A 58 -5.31 8.92 -3.79
N VAL A 59 -4.95 9.25 -5.02
CA VAL A 59 -4.33 10.54 -5.37
C VAL A 59 -5.29 11.35 -6.21
N ARG A 60 -5.31 12.67 -6.03
CA ARG A 60 -6.18 13.56 -6.80
C ARG A 60 -5.38 14.71 -7.44
N PRO A 61 -5.39 14.87 -8.77
CA PRO A 61 -6.02 13.98 -9.77
C PRO A 61 -5.35 12.59 -9.85
N PRO A 62 -6.00 11.59 -10.44
CA PRO A 62 -5.40 10.27 -10.66
C PRO A 62 -4.05 10.45 -11.36
N ASP A 63 -3.04 9.71 -10.90
CA ASP A 63 -1.67 9.71 -11.45
C ASP A 63 -0.84 11.00 -11.26
N ALA A 64 -1.38 12.01 -10.59
CA ALA A 64 -0.59 13.16 -10.18
C ALA A 64 0.27 12.88 -8.95
N ILE A 65 1.20 13.79 -8.72
CA ILE A 65 1.96 13.94 -7.48
C ILE A 65 1.19 14.91 -6.57
N GLY A 66 1.29 14.73 -5.25
CA GLY A 66 0.70 15.65 -4.27
C GLY A 66 -0.15 14.97 -3.21
N ASN A 67 -1.28 15.58 -2.86
CA ASN A 67 -2.03 15.20 -1.66
C ASN A 67 -2.72 13.85 -1.81
N LEU A 68 -2.50 12.98 -0.83
CA LEU A 68 -3.24 11.73 -0.71
C LEU A 68 -4.61 12.01 -0.09
N THR A 69 -5.62 11.34 -0.63
CA THR A 69 -7.03 11.51 -0.28
C THR A 69 -7.73 10.17 -0.19
N ILE A 70 -8.90 10.14 0.44
CA ILE A 70 -9.75 8.95 0.46
C ILE A 70 -10.86 9.12 -0.56
N THR A 71 -10.98 8.17 -1.48
CA THR A 71 -12.05 8.15 -2.48
C THR A 71 -12.85 6.86 -2.38
N SER A 72 -14.13 6.94 -2.74
CA SER A 72 -15.01 5.78 -2.86
C SER A 72 -14.96 5.27 -4.31
N GLY A 73 -14.87 3.96 -4.50
CA GLY A 73 -14.89 3.33 -5.83
C GLY A 73 -13.75 2.35 -6.03
N ALA A 74 -13.99 1.35 -6.88
CA ALA A 74 -13.03 0.28 -7.18
C ALA A 74 -12.15 0.56 -8.41
N ALA A 75 -12.60 1.42 -9.33
CA ALA A 75 -11.90 1.69 -10.58
C ALA A 75 -10.56 2.41 -10.31
N GLY A 76 -9.45 1.75 -10.66
CA GLY A 76 -8.11 2.32 -10.57
C GLY A 76 -7.57 2.48 -9.14
N THR A 77 -7.89 1.56 -8.23
CA THR A 77 -7.35 1.62 -6.85
C THR A 77 -5.83 1.44 -6.88
N PRO A 78 -5.04 2.44 -6.45
CA PRO A 78 -3.60 2.35 -6.50
C PRO A 78 -3.09 1.32 -5.51
N LEU A 79 -1.99 0.68 -5.89
CA LEU A 79 -1.33 -0.33 -5.09
C LEU A 79 -0.12 0.26 -4.37
N PHE A 80 0.09 -0.18 -3.15
CA PHE A 80 1.14 0.31 -2.27
C PHE A 80 1.92 -0.86 -1.67
N TYR A 81 3.18 -0.61 -1.35
CA TYR A 81 4.03 -1.59 -0.67
C TYR A 81 5.06 -0.88 0.21
N ILE A 82 5.57 -1.61 1.22
CA ILE A 82 6.64 -1.11 2.07
C ILE A 82 7.97 -1.73 1.62
N HIS A 83 8.95 -0.88 1.29
CA HIS A 83 10.32 -1.30 1.02
C HIS A 83 11.30 -0.45 1.80
N ARG A 84 12.20 -1.10 2.54
CA ARG A 84 13.20 -0.45 3.43
C ARG A 84 12.55 0.61 4.33
N SER A 85 11.49 0.23 5.04
CA SER A 85 10.77 1.12 5.97
C SER A 85 10.13 2.37 5.33
N ARG A 86 9.99 2.39 3.99
CA ARG A 86 9.30 3.45 3.24
C ARG A 86 8.10 2.90 2.51
N LEU A 87 7.02 3.67 2.48
CA LEU A 87 5.81 3.34 1.73
C LEU A 87 5.93 3.90 0.31
N TRP A 88 5.65 3.05 -0.67
CA TRP A 88 5.72 3.36 -2.08
C TRP A 88 4.37 3.10 -2.73
N ARG A 89 4.00 3.94 -3.69
CA ARG A 89 2.90 3.68 -4.63
C ARG A 89 3.50 3.06 -5.89
N TYR A 90 2.98 1.91 -6.27
CA TYR A 90 3.25 1.31 -7.56
C TYR A 90 2.40 2.02 -8.63
N VAL A 91 3.05 2.47 -9.70
CA VAL A 91 2.37 3.08 -10.86
C VAL A 91 2.45 2.13 -12.04
N ASN A 92 3.67 1.70 -12.39
CA ASN A 92 3.95 0.75 -13.46
C ASN A 92 5.37 0.14 -13.27
N GLU A 93 5.84 -0.62 -14.25
CA GLU A 93 7.13 -1.32 -14.24
C GLU A 93 8.35 -0.37 -14.21
N THR A 94 8.18 0.88 -14.63
CA THR A 94 9.26 1.86 -14.77
C THR A 94 9.17 3.00 -13.77
N SER A 95 8.06 3.13 -13.04
CA SER A 95 7.80 4.23 -12.12
C SER A 95 7.15 3.77 -10.83
N ILE A 96 7.74 4.24 -9.73
CA ILE A 96 7.24 4.14 -8.37
C ILE A 96 7.32 5.52 -7.73
N HIS A 97 6.31 5.88 -6.94
CA HIS A 97 6.27 7.17 -6.26
C HIS A 97 6.37 6.96 -4.75
N ALA A 98 7.13 7.82 -4.07
CA ALA A 98 7.30 7.77 -2.62
C ALA A 98 6.10 8.38 -1.90
N VAL A 99 5.63 7.72 -0.84
CA VAL A 99 4.67 8.31 0.10
C VAL A 99 5.45 8.93 1.26
N ASN A 100 5.53 10.26 1.22
CA ASN A 100 6.23 11.09 2.18
C ASN A 100 5.28 11.61 3.26
N VAL A 101 5.82 11.82 4.45
CA VAL A 101 5.13 12.52 5.54
C VAL A 101 5.86 13.83 5.78
N VAL A 102 5.15 14.94 5.60
CA VAL A 102 5.68 16.29 5.76
C VAL A 102 4.98 17.00 6.90
N ASN A 103 5.60 18.05 7.43
CA ASN A 103 4.92 18.93 8.38
C ASN A 103 3.76 19.64 7.66
N GLY A 104 2.58 19.65 8.29
CA GLY A 104 1.50 20.53 7.90
C GLY A 104 1.90 22.00 8.07
N THR A 105 1.27 22.88 7.29
CA THR A 105 1.57 24.32 7.34
C THR A 105 0.75 25.07 8.38
N GLU A 106 -0.33 24.48 8.90
CA GLU A 106 -1.30 25.12 9.78
C GLU A 106 -1.77 24.15 10.86
N ASP A 107 -2.17 24.68 12.02
CA ASP A 107 -2.78 23.90 13.08
C ASP A 107 -4.10 23.27 12.59
N ALA A 108 -4.34 22.01 12.95
CA ALA A 108 -5.61 21.39 12.59
C ALA A 108 -6.75 22.04 13.38
N PRO A 109 -7.90 22.36 12.74
CA PRO A 109 -8.99 23.08 13.39
C PRO A 109 -9.44 22.43 14.70
N GLY A 110 -9.36 23.17 15.81
CA GLY A 110 -9.73 22.68 17.14
C GLY A 110 -8.62 21.93 17.89
N THR A 111 -7.39 21.97 17.40
CA THR A 111 -6.19 21.46 18.09
C THR A 111 -5.09 22.52 18.06
N ASN A 112 -4.20 22.52 19.05
CA ASN A 112 -2.99 23.37 19.08
C ASN A 112 -1.75 22.58 18.61
N GLN A 113 -1.96 21.62 17.71
CA GLN A 113 -0.90 20.74 17.22
C GLN A 113 -0.83 20.83 15.71
N ILE A 114 0.39 20.93 15.21
CA ILE A 114 0.68 20.89 13.79
C ILE A 114 0.57 19.43 13.33
N PRO A 115 -0.40 19.09 12.47
CA PRO A 115 -0.52 17.74 11.94
C PRO A 115 0.63 17.43 11.00
N LEU A 116 0.88 16.14 10.81
CA LEU A 116 1.68 15.65 9.70
C LEU A 116 0.78 15.34 8.52
N GLN A 117 1.21 15.69 7.31
CA GLN A 117 0.45 15.46 6.08
C GLN A 117 1.11 14.37 5.23
N MET A 118 0.30 13.45 4.72
CA MET A 118 0.74 12.44 3.77
C MET A 118 0.69 13.00 2.35
N MET A 119 1.82 12.91 1.65
CA MET A 119 1.97 13.38 0.28
C MET A 119 2.65 12.31 -0.57
N LEU A 120 2.19 12.16 -1.79
CA LEU A 120 2.89 11.41 -2.81
C LEU A 120 3.90 12.32 -3.50
N ASP A 121 5.09 11.81 -3.80
CA ASP A 121 6.18 12.49 -4.50
C ASP A 121 6.96 11.54 -5.41
N GLU A 122 7.68 12.06 -6.39
CA GLU A 122 8.61 11.28 -7.24
C GLU A 122 9.79 10.76 -6.43
N GLN A 123 10.26 11.56 -5.47
CA GLN A 123 11.46 11.23 -4.70
C GLN A 123 11.16 10.97 -3.22
N PRO A 124 11.91 10.05 -2.59
CA PRO A 124 11.83 9.83 -1.16
C PRO A 124 12.27 11.09 -0.41
N GLY A 125 11.34 11.66 0.37
CA GLY A 125 11.55 12.87 1.16
C GLY A 125 10.86 12.77 2.52
N GLY A 126 10.31 13.89 2.99
CA GLY A 126 9.58 13.97 4.25
C GLY A 126 10.47 14.13 5.49
N ILE A 127 9.88 13.88 6.65
CA ILE A 127 10.57 14.03 7.95
C ILE A 127 11.62 12.92 8.13
N ASN A 128 12.84 13.32 8.48
CA ASN A 128 13.95 12.43 8.75
C ASN A 128 13.67 11.50 9.94
N GLY A 129 13.99 10.21 9.78
CA GLY A 129 13.75 9.18 10.81
C GLY A 129 12.32 8.62 10.84
N GLY A 130 11.45 9.08 9.93
CA GLY A 130 10.13 8.52 9.72
C GLY A 130 10.17 7.13 9.09
N VAL A 131 9.35 6.22 9.59
CA VAL A 131 9.30 4.82 9.16
C VAL A 131 7.86 4.36 9.02
N TRP A 132 7.57 3.69 7.91
CA TRP A 132 6.30 3.00 7.67
C TRP A 132 6.40 1.53 8.07
N LYS A 133 5.38 1.01 8.76
CA LYS A 133 5.29 -0.40 9.16
C LYS A 133 3.84 -0.89 9.12
N TRP A 134 3.71 -2.20 8.99
CA TRP A 134 2.48 -2.93 9.18
C TRP A 134 2.35 -3.41 10.64
N GLN A 135 1.17 -3.26 11.22
CA GLN A 135 0.78 -3.91 12.47
C GLN A 135 -0.50 -4.71 12.20
N GLY A 136 -0.33 -6.01 11.92
CA GLY A 136 -1.36 -6.79 11.22
C GLY A 136 -1.63 -6.13 9.86
N THR A 137 -2.90 -5.98 9.50
CA THR A 137 -3.29 -5.27 8.28
C THR A 137 -3.17 -3.75 8.36
N MET A 138 -2.97 -3.18 9.56
CA MET A 138 -3.03 -1.73 9.78
C MET A 138 -1.70 -1.04 9.46
N LEU A 139 -1.75 0.03 8.67
CA LEU A 139 -0.60 0.85 8.31
C LEU A 139 -0.28 1.86 9.41
N ILE A 140 0.96 1.88 9.87
CA ILE A 140 1.44 2.79 10.93
C ILE A 140 2.62 3.61 10.44
N TYR A 141 2.64 4.88 10.84
CA TYR A 141 3.79 5.74 10.72
C TYR A 141 4.44 5.94 12.10
N GLN A 142 5.74 5.67 12.18
CA GLN A 142 6.55 5.80 13.38
C GLN A 142 7.64 6.87 13.16
N LEU A 143 7.84 7.74 14.15
CA LEU A 143 8.92 8.71 14.19
C LEU A 143 9.62 8.64 15.54
N GLY A 144 10.83 8.06 15.57
CA GLY A 144 11.56 7.79 16.80
C GLY A 144 10.78 6.86 17.74
N SER A 145 10.53 7.31 18.98
CA SER A 145 9.75 6.57 19.99
C SER A 145 8.24 6.76 19.88
N LYS A 146 7.77 7.66 19.01
CA LYS A 146 6.34 7.98 18.83
C LYS A 146 5.81 7.35 17.55
N ASN A 147 4.50 7.09 17.51
CA ASN A 147 3.80 6.66 16.31
C ASN A 147 2.40 7.29 16.25
N ASN A 148 1.71 7.10 15.14
CA ASN A 148 0.35 7.60 14.98
C ASN A 148 -0.75 6.65 15.45
N SER A 149 -0.40 5.53 16.09
CA SER A 149 -1.34 4.48 16.49
C SER A 149 -2.21 3.94 15.33
N GLY A 150 -1.78 4.10 14.08
CA GLY A 150 -2.57 3.75 12.89
C GLY A 150 -3.73 4.70 12.57
N VAL A 151 -3.81 5.85 13.25
CA VAL A 151 -4.89 6.82 13.11
C VAL A 151 -4.55 7.89 12.07
N TYR A 152 -5.48 8.11 11.15
CA TYR A 152 -5.42 9.14 10.13
C TYR A 152 -6.71 9.95 10.12
N TYR A 153 -6.62 11.16 9.56
CA TYR A 153 -7.70 12.12 9.48
C TYR A 153 -7.86 12.57 8.04
N ASP A 154 -9.01 12.28 7.45
CA ASP A 154 -9.38 12.78 6.12
C ASP A 154 -10.08 14.14 6.27
N CYS A 155 -9.35 15.19 5.94
CA CYS A 155 -9.70 16.59 6.22
C CYS A 155 -9.86 17.41 4.94
N MET A 156 -10.66 18.47 5.01
CA MET A 156 -10.62 19.54 4.00
C MET A 156 -9.40 20.43 4.27
N LEU A 157 -8.62 20.72 3.23
CA LEU A 157 -7.45 21.59 3.34
C LEU A 157 -7.84 23.07 3.15
N PRO A 158 -7.10 24.03 3.75
CA PRO A 158 -7.41 25.47 3.66
C PRO A 158 -7.48 26.01 2.22
N LYS A 159 -6.61 25.53 1.34
CA LYS A 159 -6.56 25.90 -0.08
C LYS A 159 -7.62 25.19 -0.94
N GLY A 160 -8.54 24.48 -0.32
CA GLY A 160 -9.48 23.58 -0.98
C GLY A 160 -8.91 22.19 -1.22
N GLY A 161 -9.80 21.25 -1.54
CA GLY A 161 -9.46 19.83 -1.69
C GLY A 161 -9.44 19.08 -0.35
N ARG A 162 -9.15 17.78 -0.43
CA ARG A 162 -9.00 16.90 0.74
C ARG A 162 -7.54 16.52 0.91
N GLY A 163 -7.15 16.16 2.13
CA GLY A 163 -5.82 15.67 2.45
C GLY A 163 -5.87 14.70 3.62
N LEU A 164 -4.94 13.75 3.64
CA LEU A 164 -4.75 12.84 4.75
C LEU A 164 -3.73 13.40 5.74
N LEU A 165 -4.20 13.60 6.98
CA LEU A 165 -3.40 14.11 8.08
C LEU A 165 -3.23 13.02 9.15
N THR A 166 -2.19 13.15 9.97
CA THR A 166 -1.94 12.26 11.11
C THR A 166 -1.18 12.99 12.22
N PHE A 167 -1.23 12.46 13.44
CA PHE A 167 -0.54 13.02 14.60
C PHE A 167 0.24 11.90 15.29
N LEU A 168 1.40 12.22 15.86
CA LEU A 168 2.25 11.25 16.58
C LEU A 168 1.85 11.08 18.06
N GLN A 169 0.73 11.69 18.46
CA GLN A 169 0.15 11.59 19.78
C GLN A 169 -1.36 11.74 19.66
N GLY A 170 -2.09 11.15 20.61
CA GLY A 170 -3.55 11.19 20.60
C GLY A 170 -4.07 12.63 20.68
N VAL A 171 -4.96 12.98 19.75
CA VAL A 171 -5.68 14.26 19.75
C VAL A 171 -7.17 14.03 19.52
N PRO A 172 -8.04 14.91 20.03
CA PRO A 172 -9.43 14.94 19.61
C PRO A 172 -9.53 15.10 18.09
N THR A 173 -10.54 14.48 17.47
CA THR A 173 -10.77 14.61 16.03
C THR A 173 -10.91 16.09 15.64
N PRO A 174 -10.04 16.62 14.76
CA PRO A 174 -10.12 18.01 14.35
C PRO A 174 -11.45 18.32 13.66
N ARG A 175 -11.93 19.56 13.77
CA ARG A 175 -13.22 19.97 13.20
C ARG A 175 -13.19 19.85 11.68
N GLY A 176 -14.24 19.26 11.11
CA GLY A 176 -14.36 19.03 9.66
C GLY A 176 -13.51 17.87 9.13
N CYS A 177 -12.80 17.15 10.00
CA CYS A 177 -12.07 15.94 9.65
C CYS A 177 -12.86 14.68 9.99
N SER A 178 -12.47 13.58 9.36
CA SER A 178 -12.97 12.26 9.72
C SER A 178 -11.84 11.33 10.10
N LEU A 179 -11.95 10.73 11.28
CA LEU A 179 -11.03 9.72 11.77
C LEU A 179 -11.18 8.42 10.98
N LEU A 180 -10.06 7.80 10.62
CA LEU A 180 -10.01 6.51 9.93
C LEU A 180 -8.69 5.78 10.20
N THR A 181 -8.66 4.50 9.88
CA THR A 181 -7.46 3.67 9.81
C THR A 181 -7.22 3.21 8.37
N LEU A 182 -5.97 2.94 8.01
CA LEU A 182 -5.59 2.44 6.69
C LEU A 182 -5.15 0.98 6.79
N HIS A 183 -5.66 0.13 5.90
CA HIS A 183 -5.44 -1.31 5.93
C HIS A 183 -4.99 -1.88 4.58
N GLY A 184 -3.99 -2.75 4.60
CA GLY A 184 -3.59 -3.58 3.47
C GLY A 184 -3.87 -5.05 3.78
N PHE A 185 -4.87 -5.64 3.10
CA PHE A 185 -5.32 -7.01 3.38
C PHE A 185 -4.59 -8.08 2.57
N GLU A 186 -3.90 -7.68 1.50
CA GLU A 186 -3.24 -8.59 0.57
C GLU A 186 -1.83 -9.01 1.04
N HIS A 187 -1.35 -8.49 2.18
CA HIS A 187 -0.03 -8.80 2.74
C HIS A 187 -0.02 -10.02 3.69
N ASP A 188 -1.18 -10.48 4.13
CA ASP A 188 -1.32 -11.58 5.09
C ASP A 188 -1.43 -12.96 4.41
N VAL A 189 -1.15 -13.04 3.10
CA VAL A 189 -1.20 -14.29 2.30
C VAL A 189 0.19 -14.82 2.04
#